data_AF-A0AAP0LJI9-F1
#
_entry.id   AF-A0AAP0LJI9-F1
#
_cell.length_a   1.000
_cell.length_b   1.000
_cell.length_c   1.000
_cell.angle_alpha   90.00
_cell.angle_beta   90.00
_cell.angle_gamma   90.00
#
_symmetry.space_group_name_H-M   'P 1'
#
loop_
_entity.id
_entity.type
_entity.pdbx_description
1 polymer ?
#
loop_
_entity_poly.entity_id
_entity_poly.type
_entity_poly.pdbx_seq_one_letter_code
_entity_poly.pdbx_strand_id
1 'polypeptide(L)'
;MDSSSVQERLNAVFRHLLQQPCEANPVLHKVLLTSRQLQKQEAAEPVIIEGMVLDIHATPSIPANPRTTTPGKVNYVLGGVARNVTECMSKLGAKPYMISALGLDMAGDFAFYFVVS
;
A
#
# COMPACT_ATOMS: atom_id res chain seq x y z
N MET A 1 -4.98 6.84 -20.65
CA MET A 1 -5.25 6.94 -19.20
C MET A 1 -5.78 8.34 -18.97
N ASP A 2 -7.08 8.49 -18.71
CA ASP A 2 -7.72 9.80 -18.58
C ASP A 2 -7.33 10.47 -17.26
N SER A 3 -6.58 11.56 -17.39
CA SER A 3 -6.12 12.42 -16.30
C SER A 3 -7.27 13.00 -15.46
N SER A 4 -8.50 13.02 -15.97
CA SER A 4 -9.67 13.53 -15.23
C SER A 4 -10.07 12.60 -14.08
N SER A 5 -9.98 11.27 -14.24
CA SER A 5 -10.36 10.32 -13.19
C SER A 5 -9.48 10.39 -11.94
N VAL A 6 -8.17 10.60 -12.13
CA VAL A 6 -7.20 10.76 -11.04
C VAL A 6 -7.44 12.08 -10.32
N GLN A 7 -7.68 13.15 -11.08
CA GLN A 7 -7.96 14.48 -10.53
C GLN A 7 -9.27 14.50 -9.74
N GLU A 8 -10.31 13.81 -10.21
CA GLU A 8 -11.58 13.68 -9.52
C GLU A 8 -11.45 12.94 -8.19
N ARG A 9 -10.66 11.86 -8.16
CA ARG A 9 -10.36 11.11 -6.93
C ARG A 9 -9.57 11.94 -5.93
N LEU A 10 -8.55 12.67 -6.39
CA LEU A 10 -7.78 13.60 -5.54
C LEU A 10 -8.67 14.70 -4.98
N ASN A 11 -9.52 15.30 -5.81
CA ASN A 11 -10.44 16.34 -5.39
C ASN A 11 -11.48 15.82 -4.38
N ALA A 12 -11.92 14.56 -4.50
CA ALA A 12 -12.82 13.93 -3.54
C ALA A 12 -12.14 13.72 -2.18
N VAL A 13 -10.90 13.22 -2.16
CA VAL A 13 -10.11 13.06 -0.92
C VAL A 13 -9.85 14.43 -0.27
N PHE A 14 -9.43 15.41 -1.06
CA PHE A 14 -9.14 16.76 -0.58
C PHE A 14 -10.38 17.42 0.03
N ARG A 15 -11.55 17.31 -0.62
CA ARG A 15 -12.81 17.79 -0.04
C ARG A 15 -13.14 17.07 1.27
N HIS A 16 -12.96 15.76 1.35
CA HIS A 16 -13.24 15.02 2.59
C HIS A 16 -12.33 15.45 3.76
N LEU A 17 -11.05 15.71 3.47
CA LEU A 17 -10.08 16.18 4.48
C LEU A 17 -10.33 17.64 4.90
N LEU A 18 -10.75 18.51 3.97
CA LEU A 18 -11.03 19.92 4.25
C LEU A 18 -12.44 20.19 4.79
N GLN A 19 -13.42 19.35 4.45
CA GLN A 19 -14.79 19.45 4.92
C GLN A 19 -15.00 18.72 6.25
N GLN A 20 -13.97 18.49 7.07
CA GLN A 20 -14.22 18.24 8.47
C GLN A 20 -14.54 19.58 9.12
N PRO A 21 -15.81 19.93 9.42
CA PRO A 21 -16.01 20.94 10.44
C PRO A 21 -15.39 20.34 11.70
N CYS A 22 -14.62 21.15 12.41
CA CYS A 22 -14.29 20.87 13.80
C CYS A 22 -15.59 20.95 14.64
N GLU A 23 -16.55 20.06 14.38
CA GLU A 23 -17.41 19.57 15.44
C GLU A 23 -16.50 18.60 16.19
N ALA A 24 -16.03 19.01 17.36
CA ALA A 24 -15.13 18.21 18.17
C ALA A 24 -15.76 16.84 18.41
N ASN A 25 -15.42 15.85 17.58
CA ASN A 25 -15.93 14.50 17.73
C ASN A 25 -15.32 13.98 19.03
N PRO A 26 -16.14 13.74 20.08
CA PRO A 26 -15.62 13.36 21.39
C PRO A 26 -14.81 12.06 21.33
N VAL A 27 -15.02 11.24 20.29
CA VAL A 27 -14.23 10.04 20.01
C VAL A 27 -12.81 10.38 19.55
N LEU A 28 -12.64 11.35 18.63
CA LEU A 28 -11.32 11.77 18.16
C LEU A 28 -10.52 12.49 19.25
N HIS A 29 -11.19 13.29 20.07
CA HIS A 29 -10.56 13.95 21.21
C HIS A 29 -10.11 12.94 22.28
N LYS A 30 -10.87 11.85 22.47
CA LYS A 30 -10.49 10.75 23.35
C LYS A 30 -9.29 9.96 22.83
N VAL A 31 -9.22 9.70 21.52
CA VAL A 31 -8.04 9.09 20.88
C VAL A 31 -6.80 9.97 21.11
N LEU A 32 -6.90 11.28 20.92
CA LEU A 32 -5.78 12.21 21.12
C LEU A 32 -5.31 12.29 22.59
N LEU A 33 -6.24 12.23 23.55
CA LEU A 33 -5.93 12.24 24.98
C LEU A 33 -5.35 10.91 25.48
N THR A 34 -5.79 9.77 24.93
CA THR A 34 -5.17 8.46 25.19
C THR A 34 -3.71 8.43 24.70
N SER A 35 -3.42 9.05 23.55
CA SER A 35 -2.04 9.16 23.03
C SER A 35 -1.08 9.90 23.97
N ARG A 36 -1.57 10.87 24.76
CA ARG A 36 -0.73 11.59 25.74
C ARG A 36 -0.44 10.78 27.01
N GLN A 37 -1.35 9.89 27.42
CA GLN A 37 -1.10 9.01 28.58
C GLN A 37 -0.28 7.76 28.23
N LEU A 38 -0.17 7.42 26.95
CA LEU A 38 0.68 6.33 26.44
C LEU A 38 2.14 6.74 26.19
N GLN A 39 2.57 7.96 26.54
CA GLN A 39 3.97 8.41 26.36
C GLN A 39 5.00 7.63 27.19
N LYS A 40 4.57 6.63 27.97
CA LYS A 40 5.44 5.65 28.65
C LYS A 40 5.02 4.21 28.37
N GLN A 41 4.49 3.95 27.18
CA GLN A 41 4.32 2.61 26.64
C GLN A 41 5.09 2.57 25.33
N GLU A 42 6.03 1.63 25.24
CA GLU A 42 6.69 1.28 23.98
C GLU A 42 5.61 1.19 22.90
N ALA A 43 5.71 2.05 21.87
CA ALA A 43 4.65 2.21 20.90
C ALA A 43 4.33 0.84 20.27
N ALA A 44 3.09 0.38 20.38
CA ALA A 44 2.69 -0.93 19.89
C ALA A 44 3.02 -1.06 18.39
N GLU A 45 3.79 -2.08 18.02
CA GLU A 45 4.15 -2.33 16.63
C GLU A 45 2.97 -2.97 15.88
N PRO A 46 2.54 -2.42 14.72
CA PRO A 46 1.41 -2.94 13.99
C PRO A 46 1.75 -4.27 13.32
N VAL A 47 0.91 -5.28 13.52
CA VAL A 47 1.02 -6.58 12.84
C VAL A 47 0.09 -6.61 11.63
N ILE A 48 0.63 -6.97 10.46
CA ILE A 48 -0.09 -7.00 9.18
C ILE A 48 0.01 -8.41 8.63
N ILE A 49 -1.14 -9.04 8.31
CA ILE A 49 -1.22 -10.44 7.92
C ILE A 49 -1.99 -10.55 6.62
N GLU A 50 -1.37 -11.02 5.55
CA GLU A 50 -2.00 -11.14 4.23
C GLU A 50 -1.01 -11.73 3.20
N GLY A 51 -1.49 -12.05 2.00
CA GLY A 51 -0.64 -12.47 0.87
C GLY A 51 0.18 -11.35 0.21
N MET A 52 1.34 -11.72 -0.35
CA MET A 52 2.13 -10.89 -1.26
C MET A 52 1.92 -11.34 -2.71
N VAL A 53 1.93 -10.40 -3.64
CA VAL A 53 1.69 -10.68 -5.06
C VAL A 53 2.83 -10.11 -5.88
N LEU A 54 3.25 -10.82 -6.93
CA LEU A 54 4.13 -10.28 -7.97
C LEU A 54 3.29 -9.95 -9.20
N ASP A 55 2.98 -8.67 -9.38
CA ASP A 55 2.23 -8.17 -10.53
C ASP A 55 3.16 -8.06 -11.76
N ILE A 56 2.75 -8.63 -12.89
CA ILE A 56 3.48 -8.57 -14.16
C ILE A 56 2.72 -7.65 -15.11
N HIS A 57 3.23 -6.43 -15.27
CA HIS A 57 2.66 -5.45 -16.17
C HIS A 57 3.33 -5.54 -17.54
N ALA A 58 2.67 -6.22 -18.48
CA ALA A 58 3.07 -6.24 -19.88
C ALA A 58 2.37 -5.12 -20.66
N THR A 59 3.16 -4.19 -21.20
CA THR A 59 2.69 -3.07 -22.02
C THR A 59 3.19 -3.25 -23.45
N PRO A 60 2.31 -3.59 -24.41
CA PRO A 60 2.72 -3.82 -25.79
C PRO A 60 3.00 -2.49 -26.51
N SER A 61 3.98 -2.46 -27.44
CA SER A 61 4.32 -1.26 -28.21
C SER A 61 3.44 -1.07 -29.45
N ILE A 62 2.76 -2.12 -29.87
CA ILE A 62 1.78 -2.17 -30.97
C ILE A 62 0.56 -2.97 -30.49
N PRO A 63 -0.61 -2.91 -31.16
CA PRO A 63 -1.77 -3.70 -30.75
C PRO A 63 -1.45 -5.19 -30.60
N ALA A 64 -1.88 -5.77 -29.48
CA ALA A 64 -1.62 -7.18 -29.18
C ALA A 64 -2.37 -8.09 -30.15
N ASN A 65 -1.68 -9.09 -30.70
CA ASN A 65 -2.28 -10.09 -31.58
C ASN A 65 -2.45 -11.42 -30.83
N PRO A 66 -3.69 -11.93 -30.65
CA PRO A 66 -3.92 -13.19 -29.96
C PRO A 66 -3.12 -14.36 -30.56
N ARG A 67 -2.68 -15.29 -29.69
CA ARG A 67 -1.90 -16.50 -30.04
C ARG A 67 -0.47 -16.25 -30.53
N THR A 68 0.04 -15.03 -30.44
CA THR A 68 1.46 -14.72 -30.64
C THR A 68 1.94 -13.72 -29.59
N THR A 69 3.24 -13.51 -29.50
CA THR A 69 3.83 -12.47 -28.65
C THR A 69 3.96 -11.16 -29.42
N THR A 70 3.70 -10.05 -28.75
CA THR A 70 3.86 -8.71 -29.31
C THR A 70 5.02 -8.00 -28.62
N PRO A 71 5.93 -7.34 -29.35
CA PRO A 71 7.00 -6.54 -28.75
C PRO A 71 6.44 -5.49 -27.79
N GLY A 72 7.19 -5.19 -26.73
CA GLY A 72 6.75 -4.27 -25.69
C GLY A 72 7.67 -4.27 -24.48
N LYS A 73 7.19 -3.71 -23.37
CA LYS A 73 7.89 -3.69 -22.09
C LYS A 73 7.16 -4.55 -21.06
N VAL A 74 7.91 -5.32 -20.28
CA VAL A 74 7.41 -6.06 -19.12
C VAL A 74 8.01 -5.44 -17.87
N ASN A 75 7.18 -5.09 -16.89
CA ASN A 75 7.62 -4.60 -15.59
C ASN A 75 7.09 -5.55 -14.51
N TYR A 76 7.97 -5.93 -13.60
CA TYR A 76 7.63 -6.69 -12.40
C TYR A 76 7.43 -5.72 -11.25
N VAL A 77 6.27 -5.78 -10.60
CA VAL A 77 5.90 -4.88 -9.50
C VAL A 77 5.43 -5.74 -8.33
N LEU A 78 5.98 -5.50 -7.15
CA LEU A 78 5.47 -6.13 -5.94
C LEU A 78 4.14 -5.49 -5.55
N GLY A 79 3.12 -6.32 -5.40
CA GLY A 79 1.76 -5.95 -5.03
C GLY A 79 1.31 -6.67 -3.76
N GLY A 80 0.00 -6.65 -3.55
CA GLY A 80 -0.66 -7.10 -2.32
C GLY A 80 -1.03 -5.92 -1.43
N VAL A 81 -2.30 -5.89 -1.00
CA VAL A 81 -2.85 -4.76 -0.23
C VAL A 81 -2.05 -4.53 1.04
N ALA A 82 -1.84 -5.57 1.84
CA ALA A 82 -1.03 -5.50 3.03
C ALA A 82 0.42 -5.14 2.76
N ARG A 83 1.05 -5.77 1.75
CA ARG A 83 2.43 -5.45 1.35
C ARG A 83 2.60 -3.96 1.10
N ASN A 84 1.65 -3.36 0.37
CA ASN A 84 1.65 -1.93 0.07
C ASN A 84 1.45 -1.08 1.33
N VAL A 85 0.59 -1.51 2.26
CA VAL A 85 0.38 -0.84 3.54
C VAL A 85 1.64 -0.94 4.42
N THR A 86 2.21 -2.13 4.58
CA THR A 86 3.47 -2.37 5.30
C THR A 86 4.60 -1.51 4.75
N GLU A 87 4.76 -1.46 3.42
CA GLU A 87 5.76 -0.61 2.76
C GLU A 87 5.54 0.88 3.08
N CYS A 88 4.31 1.37 2.95
CA CYS A 88 3.97 2.75 3.26
C CYS A 88 4.26 3.08 4.73
N MET A 89 3.87 2.21 5.65
CA MET A 89 4.10 2.39 7.09
C MET A 89 5.60 2.44 7.40
N SER A 90 6.39 1.54 6.83
CA SER A 90 7.85 1.54 6.97
C SER A 90 8.47 2.83 6.43
N LYS A 91 8.08 3.27 5.22
CA LYS A 91 8.55 4.54 4.62
C LYS A 91 8.16 5.78 5.42
N LEU A 92 7.07 5.72 6.19
CA LEU A 92 6.63 6.79 7.10
C LEU A 92 7.28 6.73 8.49
N GLY A 93 8.18 5.76 8.74
CA GLY A 93 8.95 5.65 9.98
C GLY A 93 8.31 4.77 11.05
N ALA A 94 7.21 4.07 10.75
CA ALA A 94 6.68 3.03 11.62
C ALA A 94 7.47 1.71 11.45
N LYS A 95 7.32 0.78 12.39
CA LYS A 95 7.92 -0.56 12.33
C LYS A 95 6.84 -1.63 12.27
N PRO A 96 6.20 -1.85 11.12
CA PRO A 96 5.20 -2.91 10.99
C PRO A 96 5.85 -4.29 10.97
N TYR A 97 5.20 -5.28 11.58
CA TYR A 97 5.55 -6.69 11.48
C TYR A 97 4.63 -7.39 10.49
N MET A 98 5.17 -7.90 9.39
CA MET A 98 4.37 -8.54 8.33
C MET A 98 4.47 -10.07 8.39
N ILE A 99 3.32 -10.73 8.35
CA ILE A 99 3.19 -12.19 8.24
C ILE A 99 2.55 -12.50 6.89
N SER A 100 3.25 -13.27 6.06
CA SER A 100 2.76 -13.70 4.74
C SER A 100 3.22 -15.11 4.41
N ALA A 101 2.51 -15.76 3.50
CA ALA A 101 2.92 -17.03 2.91
C ALA A 101 3.59 -16.77 1.56
N LEU A 102 4.82 -17.26 1.39
CA LEU A 102 5.58 -17.15 0.15
C LEU A 102 5.81 -18.55 -0.44
N GLY A 103 5.77 -18.64 -1.77
CA GLY A 103 6.19 -19.85 -2.48
C GLY A 103 7.70 -20.03 -2.47
N LEU A 104 8.17 -21.27 -2.69
CA LEU A 104 9.58 -21.56 -2.96
C LEU A 104 9.81 -21.51 -4.47
N ASP A 105 9.56 -20.34 -5.06
CA ASP A 105 9.69 -20.07 -6.48
C ASP A 105 10.22 -18.65 -6.71
N MET A 106 10.44 -18.27 -7.97
CA MET A 106 10.96 -16.94 -8.28
C MET A 106 10.07 -15.81 -7.74
N ALA A 107 8.74 -15.97 -7.73
CA ALA A 107 7.85 -14.93 -7.24
C ALA A 107 7.97 -14.77 -5.71
N GLY A 108 8.11 -15.88 -4.99
CA GLY A 108 8.42 -15.90 -3.57
C GLY A 108 9.78 -15.27 -3.25
N ASP A 109 10.82 -15.55 -4.04
CA ASP A 109 12.14 -14.94 -3.89
C ASP A 109 12.07 -13.41 -4.06
N PHE A 110 11.40 -12.94 -5.12
CA PHE A 110 11.17 -11.50 -5.36
C PHE A 110 10.44 -10.83 -4.18
N ALA A 111 9.42 -11.50 -3.63
CA ALA A 111 8.68 -11.00 -2.48
C ALA A 111 9.55 -10.99 -1.20
N PHE A 112 10.39 -12.00 -1.01
CA PHE A 112 11.22 -12.12 0.19
C PHE A 112 12.27 -11.01 0.29
N TYR A 113 12.96 -10.66 -0.80
CA TYR A 113 13.96 -9.58 -0.80
C TYR A 113 13.40 -8.25 -0.30
N PHE A 114 12.13 -7.97 -0.56
CA PHE A 114 11.47 -6.74 -0.10
C PHE A 114 11.28 -6.69 1.41
N VAL A 115 11.04 -7.82 2.07
CA VAL A 115 10.81 -7.86 3.53
C VAL A 115 12.11 -7.63 4.32
N VAL A 116 13.26 -7.85 3.69
CA VAL A 116 14.60 -7.74 4.30
C VAL A 116 15.30 -6.41 3.97
N SER A 117 14.72 -5.58 3.08
CA SER A 117 15.28 -4.30 2.62
C SER A 117 14.68 -3.10 3.35
#